data_AF-A0A1F7MWL1-F1
#
_entry.id   AF-A0A1F7MWL1-F1
#
_cell.length_a   1.000
_cell.length_b   1.000
_cell.length_c   1.000
_cell.angle_alpha   90.00
_cell.angle_beta   90.00
_cell.angle_gamma   90.00
#
_symmetry.space_group_name_H-M   'P 1'
#
loop_
_entity.id
_entity.type
_entity.pdbx_description
1 polymer ?
#
loop_
_entity_poly.entity_id
_entity_poly.type
_entity_poly.pdbx_seq_one_letter_code
_entity_poly.pdbx_strand_id
1 'polypeptide(L)'
;MISRDGVAGLVCLAGSLGLLVLTRGMPTPALVPIGPAFYPRILFVVTAVLSLALVVTDLARRRRPAVPPARYRLVVLTFAIFTAYVAALPWLGYRVATLLFVAGLQVALEAPRVRWRRSALVALATTLVTYYAFEVYLTVLLPRGRLTGF
;
A
#
# COMPACT_ATOMS: atom_id res chain seq x y z
N MET A 1 1.44 -18.51 -22.78
CA MET A 1 2.60 -17.59 -22.69
C MET A 1 2.33 -16.57 -21.61
N ILE A 2 3.09 -16.57 -20.51
CA ILE A 2 3.00 -15.61 -19.40
C ILE A 2 2.98 -14.17 -19.94
N SER A 3 2.10 -13.32 -19.41
CA SER A 3 2.04 -11.90 -19.80
C SER A 3 3.07 -11.07 -19.03
N ARG A 4 3.22 -9.78 -19.39
CA ARG A 4 4.10 -8.85 -18.66
C ARG A 4 3.71 -8.73 -17.18
N ASP A 5 2.41 -8.84 -16.89
CA ASP A 5 1.87 -8.80 -15.52
C ASP A 5 2.18 -10.09 -14.76
N GLY A 6 2.15 -11.24 -15.45
CA GLY A 6 2.59 -12.52 -14.88
C GLY A 6 4.09 -12.57 -14.59
N VAL A 7 4.94 -11.99 -15.44
CA VAL A 7 6.39 -11.85 -15.16
C VAL A 7 6.60 -10.93 -13.95
N ALA A 8 5.92 -9.78 -13.90
CA ALA A 8 6.01 -8.87 -12.76
C ALA A 8 5.56 -9.55 -11.45
N GLY A 9 4.46 -10.30 -11.49
CA GLY A 9 4.00 -11.10 -10.35
C GLY A 9 5.02 -12.15 -9.91
N LEU A 10 5.64 -12.87 -10.85
CA LEU A 10 6.65 -13.88 -10.54
C LEU A 10 7.90 -13.27 -9.90
N VAL A 11 8.39 -12.15 -10.43
CA VAL A 11 9.54 -11.40 -9.88
C VAL A 11 9.22 -10.88 -8.48
N CYS A 12 8.06 -10.27 -8.28
CA CYS A 12 7.62 -9.79 -6.98
C CYS A 12 7.45 -10.95 -5.97
N LEU A 13 6.92 -12.09 -6.39
CA LEU A 13 6.76 -13.27 -5.55
C LEU A 13 8.13 -13.82 -5.12
N ALA A 14 9.04 -14.02 -6.08
CA ALA A 14 10.39 -14.51 -5.80
C ALA A 14 11.17 -13.58 -4.87
N GLY A 15 11.12 -12.26 -5.13
CA GLY A 15 11.72 -11.25 -4.27
C GLY A 15 11.14 -11.25 -2.86
N SER A 16 9.81 -11.30 -2.73
CA SER A 16 9.13 -11.33 -1.43
C SER A 16 9.51 -12.57 -0.61
N LEU A 17 9.53 -13.75 -1.25
CA LEU A 17 9.92 -15.00 -0.58
C LEU A 17 11.40 -14.99 -0.17
N GLY A 18 12.30 -14.51 -1.04
CA GLY A 18 13.72 -14.38 -0.73
C GLY A 18 13.97 -13.44 0.44
N LEU A 19 13.34 -12.26 0.44
CA LEU A 19 13.44 -11.30 1.54
C LEU A 19 12.84 -11.86 2.84
N LEU A 20 11.73 -12.62 2.76
CA LEU A 20 11.13 -13.28 3.92
C LEU A 20 12.08 -14.31 4.56
N VAL A 21 12.82 -15.07 3.75
CA VAL A 21 13.86 -15.97 4.26
C VAL A 21 14.96 -15.18 4.97
N LEU A 22 15.42 -14.06 4.39
CA LEU A 22 16.43 -13.20 5.00
C LEU A 22 15.98 -12.61 6.35
N THR A 23 14.69 -12.32 6.53
CA THR A 23 14.18 -11.86 7.84
C THR A 23 14.32 -12.89 8.96
N ARG A 24 14.57 -14.17 8.65
CA ARG A 24 14.81 -15.21 9.68
C ARG A 24 16.16 -15.06 10.37
N GLY A 25 17.14 -14.42 9.72
CA GLY A 25 18.46 -14.15 10.29
C GLY A 25 18.55 -12.85 11.12
N MET A 26 17.45 -12.11 11.29
CA MET A 26 17.47 -10.85 12.03
C MET A 26 17.63 -11.09 13.53
N PRO A 27 18.55 -10.38 14.21
CA PRO A 27 18.70 -10.47 15.66
C PRO A 27 17.38 -10.11 16.35
N THR A 28 16.90 -10.96 17.25
CA THR A 28 15.73 -10.68 18.10
C THR A 28 16.19 -10.08 19.42
N PRO A 29 16.01 -8.77 19.66
CA PRO A 29 16.34 -8.16 20.94
C PRO A 29 15.42 -8.75 22.02
N ALA A 30 15.98 -9.25 23.12
CA ALA A 30 15.23 -9.90 24.19
C ALA A 30 14.29 -8.94 24.98
N LEU A 31 14.44 -7.62 24.81
CA LEU A 31 13.74 -6.60 25.59
C LEU A 31 12.54 -5.95 24.90
N VAL A 32 12.23 -6.27 23.64
CA VAL A 32 11.10 -5.65 22.92
C VAL A 32 10.06 -6.72 22.55
N PRO A 33 8.78 -6.57 22.94
CA PRO A 33 7.73 -7.55 22.67
C PRO A 33 7.53 -7.86 21.18
N ILE A 34 7.81 -6.88 20.32
CA ILE A 34 7.70 -6.99 18.86
C ILE A 34 9.07 -6.70 18.26
N GLY A 35 9.71 -7.76 17.76
CA GLY A 35 11.02 -7.65 17.12
C GLY A 35 10.97 -6.83 15.82
N PRO A 36 12.08 -6.19 15.41
CA PRO A 36 12.16 -5.34 14.21
C PRO A 36 11.84 -6.11 12.92
N ALA A 37 11.99 -7.44 12.93
CA ALA A 37 11.67 -8.32 11.82
C ALA A 37 10.15 -8.51 11.58
N PHE A 38 9.30 -8.12 12.53
CA PHE A 38 7.87 -8.37 12.47
C PHE A 38 7.18 -7.62 11.32
N TYR A 39 7.40 -6.32 11.22
CA TYR A 39 6.81 -5.48 10.16
C TYR A 39 7.25 -5.92 8.75
N PRO A 40 8.55 -6.11 8.45
CA PRO A 40 9.01 -6.63 7.17
C PRO A 40 8.38 -7.98 6.81
N ARG A 41 8.24 -8.90 7.78
CA ARG A 41 7.62 -10.22 7.54
C ARG A 41 6.17 -10.09 7.10
N ILE A 42 5.36 -9.26 7.77
CA ILE A 42 3.97 -9.04 7.34
C ILE A 42 3.92 -8.51 5.91
N LEU A 43 4.74 -7.51 5.60
CA LEU A 43 4.78 -6.94 4.25
C LEU A 43 5.13 -8.01 3.21
N PHE A 44 6.20 -8.79 3.44
CA PHE A 44 6.60 -9.82 2.48
C PHE A 44 5.55 -10.94 2.33
N VAL A 45 4.84 -11.31 3.40
CA VAL A 45 3.72 -12.26 3.30
C VAL A 45 2.59 -11.69 2.45
N VAL A 46 2.14 -10.47 2.74
CA VAL A 46 1.04 -9.83 2.00
C VAL A 46 1.42 -9.65 0.52
N THR A 47 2.62 -9.13 0.24
CA THR A 47 3.12 -8.96 -1.13
C THR A 47 3.26 -10.30 -1.84
N ALA A 48 3.72 -11.36 -1.18
CA ALA A 48 3.78 -12.69 -1.76
C ALA A 48 2.38 -13.22 -2.12
N VAL A 49 1.40 -13.09 -1.22
CA VAL A 49 0.02 -13.52 -1.48
C VAL A 49 -0.59 -12.76 -2.66
N LEU A 50 -0.44 -11.44 -2.71
CA LEU A 50 -0.92 -10.61 -3.82
C LEU A 50 -0.23 -10.94 -5.14
N SER A 51 1.08 -11.20 -5.10
CA SER A 51 1.86 -11.58 -6.28
C SER A 51 1.45 -12.95 -6.80
N LEU A 52 1.18 -13.91 -5.92
CA LEU A 52 0.64 -15.22 -6.27
C LEU A 52 -0.75 -15.09 -6.90
N ALA A 53 -1.63 -14.27 -6.32
CA ALA A 53 -2.95 -13.99 -6.90
C ALA A 53 -2.84 -13.38 -8.30
N LEU A 54 -1.87 -12.47 -8.52
CA LEU A 54 -1.60 -11.90 -9.84
C LEU A 54 -1.15 -12.95 -10.84
N VAL A 55 -0.22 -13.84 -10.47
CA VAL A 55 0.24 -14.94 -11.34
C VAL A 55 -0.90 -15.91 -11.68
N VAL A 56 -1.71 -16.29 -10.68
CA VAL A 56 -2.87 -17.19 -10.88
C VAL A 56 -3.90 -16.55 -11.81
N THR A 57 -4.22 -15.27 -11.61
CA THR A 57 -5.18 -14.57 -12.46
C THR A 57 -4.65 -14.30 -13.88
N ASP A 58 -3.33 -14.14 -14.05
CA ASP A 58 -2.69 -14.07 -15.37
C ASP A 58 -2.78 -15.41 -16.09
N LEU A 59 -2.47 -16.52 -15.40
CA LEU A 59 -2.57 -17.87 -15.97
C LEU A 59 -4.00 -18.26 -16.34
N ALA A 60 -4.98 -17.83 -15.53
CA ALA A 60 -6.40 -18.07 -15.79
C ALA A 60 -6.98 -17.19 -16.92
N ARG A 61 -6.29 -16.11 -17.33
CA ARG A 61 -6.75 -15.23 -18.40
C ARG A 61 -6.50 -15.85 -19.78
N ARG A 62 -7.60 -16.04 -20.52
CA ARG A 62 -7.57 -16.53 -21.91
C ARG A 62 -7.28 -15.44 -22.96
N ARG A 63 -7.40 -14.15 -22.60
CA ARG A 63 -7.16 -13.01 -23.50
C ARG A 63 -6.21 -12.01 -22.85
N ARG A 64 -5.19 -11.60 -23.61
CA ARG A 64 -4.27 -10.52 -23.22
C ARG A 64 -4.99 -9.17 -23.38
N PRO A 65 -5.14 -8.37 -22.31
CA PRO A 65 -5.61 -7.00 -22.47
C PRO A 65 -4.61 -6.21 -23.32
N ALA A 66 -5.12 -5.34 -24.19
CA ALA A 66 -4.27 -4.42 -24.94
C ALA A 66 -3.51 -3.52 -23.96
N VAL A 67 -2.22 -3.28 -24.20
CA VAL A 67 -1.41 -2.39 -23.36
C VAL A 67 -1.94 -0.97 -23.53
N PRO A 68 -2.51 -0.34 -22.49
CA PRO A 68 -2.98 1.03 -22.60
C PRO A 68 -1.78 1.98 -22.78
N PRO A 69 -1.96 3.11 -23.49
CA PRO A 69 -0.90 4.10 -23.63
C PRO A 69 -0.48 4.64 -22.26
N ALA A 70 0.81 4.89 -22.08
CA ALA A 70 1.35 5.46 -20.85
C ALA A 70 0.73 6.84 -20.58
N ARG A 71 0.13 7.01 -19.41
CA ARG A 71 -0.52 8.27 -19.00
C ARG A 71 0.39 9.04 -18.05
N TYR A 72 1.49 9.60 -18.57
CA TYR A 72 2.49 10.33 -17.77
C TYR A 72 1.88 11.45 -16.91
N ARG A 73 0.82 12.12 -17.40
CA ARG A 73 0.08 13.13 -16.61
C ARG A 73 -0.50 12.56 -15.31
N LEU A 74 -1.04 11.33 -15.34
CA LEU A 74 -1.55 10.67 -14.14
C LEU A 74 -0.41 10.32 -13.18
N VAL A 75 0.74 9.89 -13.72
CA VAL A 75 1.92 9.61 -12.90
C VAL A 75 2.36 10.86 -12.13
N VAL A 76 2.54 11.99 -12.84
CA VAL A 76 2.89 13.28 -12.23
C VAL A 76 1.84 13.72 -11.22
N LEU A 77 0.55 13.54 -11.54
CA LEU A 77 -0.55 13.87 -10.62
C LEU A 77 -0.50 13.01 -9.35
N THR A 78 -0.23 11.70 -9.46
CA THR A 78 -0.08 10.81 -8.30
C THR A 78 1.09 11.26 -7.42
N PHE A 79 2.23 11.63 -8.01
CA PHE A 79 3.35 12.20 -7.26
C PHE A 79 2.96 13.52 -6.58
N ALA A 80 2.27 14.42 -7.27
CA ALA A 80 1.82 15.68 -6.69
C ALA A 80 0.87 15.47 -5.50
N ILE A 81 -0.11 14.55 -5.62
CA ILE A 81 -1.02 14.19 -4.53
C ILE A 81 -0.25 13.59 -3.34
N PHE A 82 0.73 12.74 -3.62
CA PHE A 82 1.58 12.17 -2.56
C PHE A 82 2.42 13.24 -1.86
N THR A 83 3.03 14.17 -2.60
CA THR A 83 3.77 15.30 -2.02
C THR A 83 2.85 16.16 -1.16
N ALA A 84 1.63 16.45 -1.62
CA ALA A 84 0.64 17.18 -0.84
C ALA A 84 0.25 16.45 0.46
N TYR A 85 0.11 15.12 0.42
CA TYR A 85 -0.11 14.30 1.63
C TYR A 85 1.03 14.44 2.63
N VAL A 86 2.29 14.31 2.20
CA VAL A 86 3.46 14.45 3.08
C VAL A 86 3.53 15.85 3.69
N ALA A 87 3.27 16.90 2.89
CA ALA A 87 3.24 18.27 3.38
C ALA A 87 2.08 18.52 4.36
N ALA A 88 0.95 17.84 4.19
CA ALA A 88 -0.23 17.94 5.04
C ALA A 88 -0.08 17.21 6.39
N LEU A 89 0.72 16.14 6.47
CA LEU A 89 0.90 15.34 7.69
C LEU A 89 1.16 16.15 8.97
N PRO A 90 2.13 17.08 9.03
CA PRO A 90 2.40 17.83 10.25
C PRO A 90 1.25 18.78 10.65
N TRP A 91 0.34 19.11 9.73
CA TRP A 91 -0.75 20.05 9.97
C TRP A 91 -2.05 19.32 10.33
N LEU A 92 -2.45 18.37 9.50
CA LEU A 92 -3.74 17.65 9.56
C LEU A 92 -3.67 16.35 10.36
N GLY A 93 -2.47 15.85 10.64
CA GLY A 93 -2.28 14.57 11.31
C GLY A 93 -2.57 13.38 10.41
N TYR A 94 -2.24 12.20 10.91
CA TYR A 94 -2.27 10.97 10.12
C TYR A 94 -3.67 10.61 9.61
N ARG A 95 -4.69 10.68 10.47
CA ARG A 95 -6.04 10.19 10.17
C ARG A 95 -6.68 10.99 9.03
N VAL A 96 -6.65 12.32 9.13
CA VAL A 96 -7.28 13.20 8.14
C VAL A 96 -6.47 13.26 6.86
N ALA A 97 -5.14 13.38 6.96
CA ALA A 97 -4.28 13.42 5.78
C ALA A 97 -4.38 12.12 4.95
N THR A 98 -4.41 10.95 5.60
CA THR A 98 -4.53 9.65 4.91
C THR A 98 -5.91 9.47 4.27
N LEU A 99 -6.99 9.86 4.95
CA LEU A 99 -8.34 9.84 4.38
C LEU A 99 -8.42 10.68 3.09
N LEU A 100 -7.94 11.92 3.16
CA LEU A 100 -7.93 12.84 2.02
C LEU A 100 -7.02 12.32 0.89
N PHE A 101 -5.86 11.77 1.24
CA PHE A 101 -4.94 11.17 0.28
C PHE A 101 -5.59 10.02 -0.48
N VAL A 102 -6.15 9.02 0.22
CA VAL A 102 -6.75 7.86 -0.43
C VAL A 102 -7.98 8.25 -1.25
N ALA A 103 -8.83 9.13 -0.72
CA ALA A 103 -9.98 9.65 -1.47
C ALA A 103 -9.57 10.43 -2.72
N GLY A 104 -8.61 11.36 -2.58
CA GLY A 104 -8.10 12.18 -3.68
C GLY A 104 -7.41 11.35 -4.75
N LEU A 105 -6.63 10.35 -4.36
CA LEU A 105 -5.98 9.44 -5.30
C LEU A 105 -7.00 8.61 -6.08
N GLN A 106 -8.04 8.08 -5.42
CA GLN A 106 -9.09 7.33 -6.12
C GLN A 106 -9.89 8.21 -7.08
N VAL A 107 -10.22 9.45 -6.69
CA VAL A 107 -10.88 10.40 -7.60
C VAL A 107 -9.98 10.72 -8.80
N ALA A 108 -8.68 10.93 -8.59
CA ALA A 108 -7.73 11.24 -9.67
C ALA A 108 -7.56 10.07 -10.66
N LEU A 109 -7.57 8.83 -10.17
CA LEU A 109 -7.38 7.63 -10.99
C LEU A 109 -8.67 7.15 -11.68
N GLU A 110 -9.83 7.31 -11.02
CA GLU A 110 -11.13 6.80 -11.49
C GLU A 110 -12.08 7.90 -11.98
N ALA A 111 -11.59 9.10 -12.30
CA ALA A 111 -12.38 10.33 -12.47
C ALA A 111 -13.68 10.31 -13.32
N PRO A 112 -13.97 9.35 -14.24
CA PRO A 112 -15.32 9.21 -14.81
C PRO A 112 -16.22 8.13 -14.16
N ARG A 113 -15.70 7.26 -13.29
CA ARG A 113 -16.39 6.06 -12.76
C ARG A 113 -16.30 5.89 -11.24
N VAL A 114 -15.89 6.93 -10.51
CA VAL A 114 -15.71 6.88 -9.05
C VAL A 114 -16.99 6.36 -8.39
N ARG A 115 -16.89 5.19 -7.77
CA ARG A 115 -17.98 4.65 -6.95
C ARG A 115 -17.82 5.22 -5.55
N TRP A 116 -18.35 6.42 -5.30
CA TRP A 116 -18.18 7.18 -4.05
C TRP A 116 -18.31 6.35 -2.77
N ARG A 117 -19.32 5.45 -2.69
CA ARG A 117 -19.49 4.55 -1.53
C ARG A 117 -18.32 3.58 -1.33
N ARG A 118 -17.82 2.98 -2.42
CA ARG A 118 -16.67 2.07 -2.36
C ARG A 118 -15.38 2.85 -2.10
N SER A 119 -15.24 4.03 -2.71
CA SER A 119 -14.07 4.88 -2.50
C SER A 119 -13.97 5.33 -1.05
N ALA A 120 -15.08 5.78 -0.46
CA ALA A 120 -15.17 6.13 0.96
C ALA A 120 -14.89 4.92 1.85
N LEU A 121 -15.45 3.75 1.53
CA LEU A 121 -15.19 2.51 2.30
C LEU A 121 -13.72 2.13 2.26
N VAL A 122 -13.07 2.17 1.09
CA VAL A 122 -11.65 1.85 0.93
C VAL A 122 -10.78 2.89 1.64
N ALA A 123 -11.09 4.18 1.53
CA ALA A 123 -10.35 5.24 2.23
C ALA A 123 -10.44 5.08 3.75
N LEU A 124 -11.64 4.83 4.26
CA LEU A 124 -11.88 4.60 5.68
C LEU A 124 -11.19 3.32 6.15
N ALA A 125 -11.40 2.20 5.47
CA ALA A 125 -10.80 0.92 5.83
C ALA A 125 -9.27 0.99 5.78
N THR A 126 -8.70 1.63 4.75
CA THR A 126 -7.24 1.80 4.64
C THR A 126 -6.73 2.59 5.83
N THR A 127 -7.30 3.76 6.09
CA THR A 127 -6.87 4.62 7.21
C THR A 127 -7.00 3.91 8.55
N LEU A 128 -8.08 3.17 8.76
CA LEU A 128 -8.34 2.48 10.01
C LEU A 128 -7.36 1.31 10.21
N VAL A 129 -7.20 0.46 9.20
CA VAL A 129 -6.29 -0.69 9.24
C VAL A 129 -4.87 -0.24 9.49
N THR A 130 -4.40 0.79 8.79
CA THR A 130 -3.05 1.29 8.98
C THR A 130 -2.89 2.00 10.34
N TYR A 131 -3.88 2.75 10.80
CA TYR A 131 -3.88 3.33 12.14
C TYR A 131 -3.74 2.25 13.23
N TYR A 132 -4.56 1.21 13.19
CA TYR A 132 -4.49 0.11 14.17
C TYR A 132 -3.18 -0.67 14.05
N ALA A 133 -2.69 -0.92 12.83
CA ALA A 133 -1.42 -1.60 12.63
C ALA A 133 -0.24 -0.81 13.21
N PHE A 134 -0.20 0.51 13.02
CA PHE A 134 0.95 1.31 13.45
C PHE A 134 0.86 1.80 14.90
N GLU A 135 -0.27 2.36 15.31
CA GLU A 135 -0.41 2.96 16.64
C GLU A 135 -0.71 1.92 17.71
N VAL A 136 -1.62 0.99 17.44
CA VAL A 136 -2.04 -0.02 18.44
C VAL A 136 -1.10 -1.22 18.43
N TYR A 137 -0.78 -1.75 17.25
CA TYR A 137 0.01 -2.97 17.16
C TYR A 137 1.51 -2.68 17.23
N LEU A 138 2.02 -1.72 16.45
CA LEU A 138 3.46 -1.40 16.45
C LEU A 138 3.86 -0.32 17.47
N THR A 139 2.90 0.27 18.20
CA THR A 139 3.14 1.34 19.19
C THR A 139 3.94 2.54 18.64
N VAL A 140 3.88 2.76 17.32
CA VAL A 140 4.55 3.86 16.65
C VAL A 140 3.70 5.11 16.78
N LEU A 141 4.30 6.20 17.25
CA LEU A 141 3.62 7.50 17.30
C LEU A 141 3.40 8.01 15.87
N LEU A 142 2.14 7.98 15.44
CA LEU A 142 1.71 8.63 14.21
C LEU A 142 1.64 10.16 14.42
N PRO A 143 1.94 10.97 13.39
CA PRO A 143 1.86 12.42 13.49
C PRO A 143 0.46 12.87 13.91
N ARG A 144 0.38 13.53 15.07
CA ARG A 144 -0.81 14.26 15.50
C ARG A 144 -0.79 15.62 14.84
N GLY A 145 -1.86 15.98 14.16
CA GLY A 145 -1.89 17.23 13.40
C GLY A 145 -1.83 18.43 14.34
N ARG A 146 -1.02 19.44 14.01
CA ARG A 146 -1.02 20.70 14.75
C ARG A 146 -2.39 21.38 14.77
N LEU A 147 -3.21 21.17 13.74
CA LEU A 147 -4.55 21.74 13.61
C LEU A 147 -5.65 20.85 14.19
N THR A 148 -5.49 19.52 14.13
CA THR A 148 -6.51 18.56 14.59
C THR A 148 -6.32 18.15 16.04
N GLY A 149 -5.10 18.23 16.57
CA GLY A 149 -4.76 17.81 17.94
C GLY A 149 -4.66 16.29 18.13
N PHE A 150 -4.90 15.50 17.07
CA PHE A 150 -4.84 14.04 17.06
C PHE A 150 -4.26 13.52 15.75
#